data_AF-A0A7X7DS06-F1
#
_entry.id   AF-A0A7X7DS06-F1
#
_cell.length_a   1.000
_cell.length_b   1.000
_cell.length_c   1.000
_cell.angle_alpha   90.00
_cell.angle_beta   90.00
_cell.angle_gamma   90.00
#
_symmetry.space_group_name_H-M   'P 1'
#
loop_
_entity.id
_entity.type
_entity.pdbx_description
1 polymer ?
#
loop_
_entity_poly.entity_id
_entity_poly.type
_entity_poly.pdbx_seq_one_letter_code
_entity_poly.pdbx_strand_id
1 'polypeptide(L)'
;MKNCPGCGAVIQEDAAFCEYCGVAVKQRSEAGKEGSASSWPVEGTWSAAPEKTSGASFPQARLKKVSPLIMIFFTLLTFFLYPVVWLFLRLRTFNSMSEKTRIHPVLSGLFACAAVALAVILNGDSLIGPAVPQQAIDTAISYIFLANFILSAVLTFALRRILREYAARMDKSPLAAKIVARSEVFAFLFQFLYIQHHINLLIDAGLVERTN
;
A
#
# COMPACT_ATOMS: atom_id res chain seq x y z
N MET A 1 -15.69 40.71 18.71
CA MET A 1 -14.97 39.66 17.96
C MET A 1 -14.15 38.85 18.94
N LYS A 2 -14.05 37.52 18.79
CA LYS A 2 -13.29 36.65 19.71
C LYS A 2 -12.21 35.88 18.96
N ASN A 3 -11.15 35.46 19.64
CA ASN A 3 -10.11 34.63 19.01
C ASN A 3 -10.44 33.14 19.18
N CYS A 4 -10.23 32.35 18.14
CA CYS A 4 -10.40 30.91 18.20
C CYS A 4 -9.33 30.28 19.12
N PRO A 5 -9.70 29.42 20.08
CA PRO A 5 -8.76 28.75 20.97
C PRO A 5 -7.87 27.73 20.24
N GLY A 6 -8.26 27.27 19.05
CA GLY A 6 -7.51 26.28 18.27
C GLY A 6 -6.39 26.87 17.41
N CYS A 7 -6.65 27.98 16.72
CA CYS A 7 -5.71 28.54 15.74
C CYS A 7 -5.39 30.04 15.93
N GLY A 8 -6.03 30.71 16.89
CA GLY A 8 -5.82 32.14 17.15
C GLY A 8 -6.49 33.09 16.16
N ALA A 9 -7.21 32.59 15.15
CA ALA A 9 -7.93 33.42 14.18
C ALA A 9 -9.08 34.22 14.82
N VAL A 10 -9.30 35.45 14.36
CA VAL A 10 -10.39 36.32 14.80
C VAL A 10 -11.71 35.86 14.16
N ILE A 11 -12.70 35.56 14.98
CA ILE A 11 -14.00 35.02 14.56
C ILE A 11 -15.17 35.80 15.16
N GLN A 12 -16.34 35.67 14.53
CA GLN A 12 -17.59 36.27 15.02
C GLN A 12 -17.97 35.69 16.38
N GLU A 13 -18.56 36.50 17.26
CA GLU A 13 -18.86 36.12 18.64
C GLU A 13 -19.87 34.96 18.73
N ASP A 14 -20.77 34.89 17.75
CA ASP A 14 -21.80 33.86 17.64
C ASP A 14 -21.40 32.64 16.80
N ALA A 15 -20.19 32.61 16.26
CA ALA A 15 -19.72 31.48 15.47
C ALA A 15 -19.67 30.20 16.32
N ALA A 16 -20.40 29.18 15.89
CA ALA A 16 -20.43 27.87 16.53
C ALA A 16 -19.13 27.09 16.29
N PHE A 17 -18.49 27.30 15.13
CA PHE A 17 -17.24 26.70 14.72
C PHE A 17 -16.33 27.74 14.08
N CYS A 18 -15.02 27.55 14.19
CA CYS A 18 -14.05 28.37 13.48
C CYS A 18 -14.00 27.99 12.00
N GLU A 19 -14.22 28.94 11.10
CA GLU A 19 -14.16 28.72 9.65
C GLU A 19 -12.74 28.37 9.16
N TYR A 20 -11.70 28.68 9.93
CA TYR A 20 -10.30 28.45 9.54
C TYR A 20 -9.74 27.09 9.99
N CYS A 21 -10.17 26.56 11.14
CA CYS A 21 -9.63 25.31 11.69
C CYS A 21 -10.69 24.27 12.09
N GLY A 22 -11.98 24.61 12.01
CA GLY A 22 -13.09 23.70 12.32
C GLY A 22 -13.35 23.47 13.81
N VAL A 23 -12.59 24.09 14.72
CA VAL A 23 -12.77 23.93 16.17
C VAL A 23 -14.06 24.60 16.64
N ALA A 24 -14.85 23.91 17.46
CA ALA A 24 -16.08 24.42 18.06
C ALA A 24 -15.79 25.51 19.11
N VAL A 25 -16.58 26.58 19.13
CA VAL A 25 -16.30 27.79 19.95
C VAL A 25 -17.47 28.21 20.84
N LYS A 26 -18.50 27.37 20.98
CA LYS A 26 -19.64 27.63 21.87
C LYS A 26 -19.70 26.57 22.97
N GLN A 27 -19.26 26.92 24.18
CA GLN A 27 -19.63 26.20 25.40
C GLN A 27 -20.95 26.79 25.93
N ARG A 28 -21.97 25.93 26.09
CA ARG A 28 -23.24 26.30 26.69
C ARG A 28 -23.13 26.06 28.20
N SER A 29 -23.05 27.12 28.99
CA SER A 29 -23.26 27.11 30.44
C SER A 29 -24.75 26.95 30.76
N GLU A 30 -25.05 26.11 31.76
CA GLU A 30 -26.35 25.55 32.14
C GLU A 30 -27.26 26.53 32.91
N ALA A 31 -28.60 26.37 32.75
CA ALA A 31 -29.57 26.37 33.86
C ALA A 31 -31.00 26.07 33.34
N GLY A 32 -31.60 24.96 33.81
CA GLY A 32 -33.01 24.94 34.27
C GLY A 32 -34.10 24.22 33.45
N LYS A 33 -34.44 23.00 33.92
CA LYS A 33 -35.77 22.35 34.00
C LYS A 33 -36.34 21.49 32.86
N GLU A 34 -36.25 20.17 33.11
CA GLU A 34 -37.31 19.15 33.18
C GLU A 34 -38.33 19.00 32.02
N GLY A 35 -38.31 17.82 31.38
CA GLY A 35 -39.41 17.37 30.52
C GLY A 35 -39.10 16.17 29.62
N SER A 36 -39.17 14.97 30.18
CA SER A 36 -39.86 13.79 29.63
C SER A 36 -39.58 13.30 28.19
N ALA A 37 -39.15 12.03 28.16
CA ALA A 37 -39.53 10.93 27.24
C ALA A 37 -38.59 10.53 26.09
N SER A 38 -38.11 9.29 26.26
CA SER A 38 -37.70 8.28 25.27
C SER A 38 -36.46 8.58 24.43
N SER A 39 -35.29 8.43 25.06
CA SER A 39 -34.04 8.11 24.38
C SER A 39 -33.71 6.64 24.55
N TRP A 40 -33.41 5.97 23.45
CA TRP A 40 -32.61 4.74 23.41
C TRP A 40 -31.39 4.87 24.35
N PRO A 41 -30.91 3.80 25.00
CA PRO A 41 -29.79 3.91 25.92
C PRO A 41 -28.52 4.30 25.14
N VAL A 42 -28.10 5.56 25.27
CA VAL A 42 -26.76 6.03 24.89
C VAL A 42 -25.88 5.85 26.13
N GLU A 43 -25.47 4.61 26.38
CA GLU A 43 -24.28 4.35 27.17
C GLU A 43 -23.07 4.54 26.24
N GLY A 44 -22.33 5.60 26.51
CA GLY A 44 -21.14 5.99 25.80
C GLY A 44 -20.32 6.93 26.67
N THR A 45 -19.92 6.44 27.83
CA THR A 45 -18.80 6.97 28.60
C THR A 45 -17.55 6.89 27.73
N TRP A 46 -17.24 7.95 26.98
CA TRP A 46 -15.91 8.11 26.35
C TRP A 46 -14.95 8.64 27.41
N SER A 47 -14.66 7.77 28.38
CA SER A 47 -13.59 7.92 29.36
C SER A 47 -13.06 6.54 29.65
N ALA A 48 -12.31 6.00 28.70
CA ALA A 48 -11.44 4.87 28.92
C ALA A 48 -10.24 4.99 27.99
N ALA A 49 -9.05 4.86 28.60
CA ALA A 49 -7.82 4.44 27.95
C ALA A 49 -8.11 3.35 26.89
N PRO A 50 -7.31 3.23 25.81
CA PRO A 50 -7.63 2.34 24.70
C PRO A 50 -7.90 0.93 25.21
N GLU A 51 -9.19 0.60 25.26
CA GLU A 51 -9.67 -0.72 25.61
C GLU A 51 -9.16 -1.63 24.52
N LYS A 52 -8.22 -2.48 24.90
CA LYS A 52 -7.64 -3.52 24.08
C LYS A 52 -8.79 -4.46 23.71
N THR A 53 -9.51 -4.11 22.66
CA THR A 53 -10.54 -4.96 22.07
C THR A 53 -9.85 -6.25 21.68
N SER A 54 -10.04 -7.26 22.52
CA SER A 54 -9.88 -8.68 22.19
C SER A 54 -10.99 -9.05 21.20
N GLY A 55 -10.98 -8.42 20.03
CA GLY A 55 -11.82 -8.75 18.89
C GLY A 55 -10.90 -9.31 17.83
N ALA A 56 -10.95 -10.63 17.65
CA ALA A 56 -10.25 -11.40 16.62
C ALA A 56 -8.94 -10.75 16.13
N SER A 57 -7.81 -11.10 16.74
CA SER A 57 -6.50 -10.67 16.24
C SER A 57 -6.33 -11.17 14.80
N PHE A 58 -6.72 -10.37 13.82
CA PHE A 58 -6.37 -10.62 12.44
C PHE A 58 -4.85 -10.64 12.40
N PRO A 59 -4.23 -11.70 11.86
CA PRO A 59 -2.78 -11.76 11.78
C PRO A 59 -2.28 -10.54 11.00
N GLN A 60 -1.67 -9.59 11.71
CA GLN A 60 -1.14 -8.39 11.09
C GLN A 60 0.06 -8.79 10.23
N ALA A 61 0.05 -8.37 8.97
CA ALA A 61 1.17 -8.60 8.10
C ALA A 61 2.35 -7.74 8.56
N ARG A 62 3.56 -8.30 8.54
CA ARG A 62 4.79 -7.56 8.81
C ARG A 62 5.49 -7.24 7.51
N LEU A 63 5.67 -5.95 7.19
CA LEU A 63 6.36 -5.51 5.98
C LEU A 63 7.42 -4.45 6.29
N LYS A 64 8.53 -4.51 5.54
CA LYS A 64 9.62 -3.55 5.65
C LYS A 64 9.32 -2.32 4.82
N LYS A 65 9.44 -1.14 5.45
CA LYS A 65 9.38 0.15 4.76
C LYS A 65 10.63 0.31 3.89
N VAL A 66 10.43 0.59 2.60
CA VAL A 66 11.51 0.80 1.64
C VAL A 66 11.17 1.99 0.76
N SER A 67 12.11 2.92 0.59
CA SER A 67 11.91 4.06 -0.31
C SER A 67 11.82 3.59 -1.77
N PRO A 68 10.84 4.07 -2.56
CA PRO A 68 10.76 3.77 -3.99
C PRO A 68 12.02 4.20 -4.77
N LEU A 69 12.71 5.26 -4.33
CA LEU A 69 13.95 5.73 -4.98
C LEU A 69 15.09 4.72 -4.82
N ILE A 70 15.24 4.14 -3.63
CA ILE A 70 16.22 3.08 -3.36
C ILE A 70 15.93 1.87 -4.25
N MET A 71 14.65 1.56 -4.46
CA MET A 71 14.25 0.48 -5.34
C MET A 71 14.60 0.75 -6.81
N ILE A 72 14.45 1.98 -7.30
CA ILE A 72 14.90 2.37 -8.65
C ILE A 72 16.42 2.17 -8.75
N PHE A 73 17.17 2.70 -7.79
CA PHE A 73 18.63 2.58 -7.75
C PHE A 73 19.08 1.11 -7.83
N PHE A 74 18.53 0.23 -6.99
CA PHE A 74 18.88 -1.20 -7.03
C PHE A 74 18.39 -1.91 -8.30
N THR A 75 17.25 -1.50 -8.86
CA THR A 75 16.76 -2.07 -10.12
C THR A 75 17.72 -1.77 -11.27
N LEU A 76 18.24 -0.54 -11.35
CA LEU A 76 19.24 -0.18 -12.35
C LEU A 76 20.58 -0.87 -12.07
N LEU A 77 21.04 -0.88 -10.82
CA LEU A 77 22.32 -1.49 -10.43
C LEU A 77 22.37 -3.00 -10.71
N THR A 78 21.25 -3.69 -10.58
CA THR A 78 21.15 -5.15 -10.74
C THR A 78 20.58 -5.57 -12.10
N PHE A 79 20.50 -4.66 -13.07
CA PHE A 79 19.95 -4.94 -14.40
C PHE A 79 18.58 -5.62 -14.36
N PHE A 80 17.64 -5.03 -13.61
CA PHE A 80 16.25 -5.51 -13.44
C PHE A 80 16.08 -6.82 -12.65
N LEU A 81 17.13 -7.37 -12.02
CA LEU A 81 16.99 -8.54 -11.13
C LEU A 81 16.39 -8.19 -9.77
N TYR A 82 16.62 -6.98 -9.25
CA TYR A 82 16.15 -6.59 -7.92
C TYR A 82 14.63 -6.74 -7.73
N PRO A 83 13.73 -6.33 -8.65
CA PRO A 83 12.29 -6.56 -8.52
C PRO A 83 11.90 -8.03 -8.31
N VAL A 84 12.64 -8.96 -8.91
CA VAL A 84 12.44 -10.40 -8.69
C VAL A 84 12.76 -10.77 -7.25
N VAL A 85 13.95 -10.40 -6.79
CA VAL A 85 14.39 -10.68 -5.40
C VAL A 85 13.41 -10.07 -4.41
N TRP A 86 13.01 -8.82 -4.64
CA TRP A 86 12.02 -8.10 -3.84
C TRP A 86 10.68 -8.84 -3.75
N LEU A 87 10.19 -9.40 -4.86
CA LEU A 87 8.95 -10.16 -4.91
C LEU A 87 9.07 -11.46 -4.14
N PHE A 88 10.13 -12.24 -4.37
CA PHE A 88 10.34 -13.55 -3.74
C PHE A 88 10.47 -13.44 -2.23
N LEU A 89 11.19 -12.44 -1.74
CA LEU A 89 11.33 -12.18 -0.30
C LEU A 89 10.00 -11.84 0.38
N ARG A 90 8.98 -11.42 -0.37
CA ARG A 90 7.67 -10.97 0.16
C ARG A 90 6.51 -11.86 -0.25
N LEU A 91 6.77 -12.86 -1.08
CA LEU A 91 5.73 -13.72 -1.65
C LEU A 91 4.92 -14.42 -0.56
N ARG A 92 5.59 -14.89 0.50
CA ARG A 92 4.94 -15.52 1.66
C ARG A 92 3.99 -14.55 2.37
N THR A 93 4.44 -13.33 2.63
CA THR A 93 3.63 -12.30 3.30
C THR A 93 2.44 -11.87 2.44
N PHE A 94 2.61 -11.72 1.12
CA PHE A 94 1.48 -11.41 0.23
C PHE A 94 0.46 -12.54 0.18
N ASN A 95 0.92 -13.79 0.09
CA ASN A 95 0.03 -14.94 0.07
C ASN A 95 -0.69 -15.17 1.41
N SER A 96 -0.15 -14.68 2.53
CA SER A 96 -0.84 -14.72 3.84
C SER A 96 -1.85 -13.58 4.04
N MET A 97 -1.74 -12.47 3.30
CA MET A 97 -2.64 -11.32 3.42
C MET A 97 -3.99 -11.52 2.72
N SER A 98 -4.12 -12.54 1.87
CA SER A 98 -5.27 -12.73 0.99
C SER A 98 -5.72 -14.18 0.92
N GLU A 99 -7.01 -14.40 1.19
CA GLU A 99 -7.65 -15.70 1.08
C GLU A 99 -8.07 -15.99 -0.37
N LYS A 100 -8.56 -14.97 -1.08
CA LYS A 100 -9.16 -15.12 -2.41
C LYS A 100 -8.13 -15.09 -3.54
N THR A 101 -7.11 -14.24 -3.42
CA THR A 101 -6.10 -14.04 -4.46
C THR A 101 -4.73 -14.49 -3.96
N ARG A 102 -4.08 -15.44 -4.63
CA ARG A 102 -2.71 -15.86 -4.29
C ARG A 102 -1.81 -15.75 -5.50
N ILE A 103 -0.56 -15.39 -5.26
CA ILE A 103 0.47 -15.36 -6.30
C ILE A 103 0.96 -16.80 -6.48
N HIS A 104 0.68 -17.35 -7.67
CA HIS A 104 1.05 -18.71 -8.00
C HIS A 104 2.59 -18.84 -8.13
N PRO A 105 3.20 -19.91 -7.57
CA PRO A 105 4.65 -20.10 -7.63
C PRO A 105 5.16 -20.18 -9.08
N VAL A 106 4.39 -20.75 -10.00
CA VAL A 106 4.77 -20.80 -11.43
C VAL A 106 4.88 -19.41 -12.03
N LEU A 107 3.94 -18.50 -11.73
CA LEU A 107 3.96 -17.15 -12.30
C LEU A 107 5.19 -16.35 -11.82
N SER A 108 5.48 -16.41 -10.51
CA SER A 108 6.68 -15.78 -9.95
C SER A 108 7.97 -16.44 -10.44
N GLY A 109 7.98 -17.77 -10.62
CA GLY A 109 9.08 -18.52 -11.21
C GLY A 109 9.36 -18.13 -12.67
N LEU A 110 8.33 -18.00 -13.50
CA LEU A 110 8.48 -17.56 -14.90
C LEU A 110 9.07 -16.15 -14.98
N PHE A 111 8.63 -15.24 -14.11
CA PHE A 111 9.19 -13.89 -14.02
C PHE A 111 10.67 -13.91 -13.62
N ALA A 112 11.05 -14.74 -12.64
CA ALA A 112 12.45 -14.91 -12.26
C ALA A 112 13.30 -15.48 -13.39
N CYS A 113 12.83 -16.53 -14.06
CA CYS A 113 13.53 -17.14 -15.18
C CYS A 113 13.73 -16.15 -16.33
N ALA A 114 12.71 -15.36 -16.68
CA ALA A 114 12.82 -14.35 -17.73
C ALA A 114 13.84 -13.25 -17.38
N ALA A 115 13.84 -12.76 -16.13
CA ALA A 115 14.83 -11.79 -15.66
C ALA A 115 16.26 -12.34 -15.61
N VAL A 116 16.44 -13.58 -15.15
CA VAL A 116 17.77 -14.23 -15.16
C VAL A 116 18.25 -14.48 -16.58
N ALA A 117 17.40 -14.98 -17.47
CA ALA A 117 17.75 -15.18 -18.87
C ALA A 117 18.17 -13.86 -19.53
N LEU A 118 17.44 -12.76 -19.26
CA LEU A 118 17.80 -11.44 -19.74
C LEU A 118 19.16 -10.98 -19.19
N ALA A 119 19.38 -11.12 -17.89
CA ALA A 119 20.65 -10.74 -17.28
C ALA A 119 21.83 -11.55 -17.83
N VAL A 120 21.64 -12.85 -18.08
CA VAL A 120 22.64 -13.72 -18.71
C VAL A 120 22.93 -13.26 -20.13
N ILE A 121 21.91 -12.97 -20.93
CA ILE A 121 22.11 -12.56 -22.32
C ILE A 121 22.82 -11.20 -22.41
N LEU A 122 22.47 -10.25 -21.54
CA LEU A 122 23.06 -8.92 -21.54
C LEU A 122 24.52 -8.86 -21.04
N ASN A 123 24.98 -9.87 -20.29
CA ASN A 123 26.32 -9.88 -19.68
C ASN A 123 27.17 -11.09 -20.12
N GLY A 124 26.61 -11.98 -20.91
CA GLY A 124 27.11 -13.33 -21.14
C GLY A 124 27.79 -13.51 -22.49
N ASP A 125 28.60 -12.57 -22.95
CA ASP A 125 29.36 -12.72 -24.21
C ASP A 125 30.23 -13.99 -24.21
N SER A 126 30.67 -14.46 -23.04
CA SER A 126 31.40 -15.72 -22.88
C SER A 126 30.52 -16.96 -22.68
N LEU A 127 29.25 -16.76 -22.30
CA LEU A 127 28.27 -17.84 -22.06
C LEU A 127 27.48 -18.18 -23.33
N ILE A 128 27.29 -17.19 -24.20
CA ILE A 128 26.68 -17.34 -25.52
C ILE A 128 27.80 -17.71 -26.48
N GLY A 129 27.89 -19.00 -26.84
CA GLY A 129 28.95 -19.49 -27.72
C GLY A 129 29.03 -18.71 -29.04
N PRO A 130 30.21 -18.65 -29.68
CA PRO A 130 30.47 -17.79 -30.85
C PRO A 130 29.65 -18.15 -32.10
N ALA A 131 28.88 -19.24 -32.07
CA ALA A 131 28.06 -19.73 -33.16
C ALA A 131 26.65 -19.09 -33.23
N VAL A 132 26.25 -18.26 -32.26
CA VAL A 132 24.91 -17.65 -32.26
C VAL A 132 24.93 -16.35 -33.06
N PRO A 133 24.07 -16.19 -34.10
CA PRO A 133 23.98 -14.94 -34.85
C PRO A 133 23.49 -13.78 -33.99
N GLN A 134 24.09 -12.60 -34.13
CA GLN A 134 23.71 -11.40 -33.37
C GLN A 134 22.22 -11.05 -33.52
N GLN A 135 21.67 -11.20 -34.73
CA GLN A 135 20.25 -10.96 -35.00
C GLN A 135 19.31 -11.83 -34.15
N ALA A 136 19.70 -13.09 -33.89
CA ALA A 136 18.93 -14.00 -33.04
C ALA A 136 18.98 -13.54 -31.58
N ILE A 137 20.11 -13.01 -31.12
CA ILE A 137 20.28 -12.43 -29.78
C ILE A 137 19.37 -11.21 -29.61
N ASP A 138 19.41 -10.25 -30.54
CA ASP A 138 18.58 -9.03 -30.47
C ASP A 138 17.08 -9.33 -30.45
N THR A 139 16.68 -10.31 -31.26
CA THR A 139 15.30 -10.81 -31.31
C THR A 139 14.90 -11.48 -29.99
N ALA A 140 15.76 -12.32 -29.44
CA ALA A 140 15.52 -12.97 -28.14
C ALA A 140 15.42 -11.95 -27.00
N ILE A 141 16.33 -10.97 -26.96
CA ILE A 141 16.30 -9.86 -26.00
C ILE A 141 14.93 -9.17 -26.05
N SER A 142 14.47 -8.80 -27.24
CA SER A 142 13.19 -8.11 -27.43
C SER A 142 12.00 -8.92 -26.89
N TYR A 143 11.93 -10.23 -27.21
CA TYR A 143 10.86 -11.10 -26.72
C TYR A 143 10.93 -11.33 -25.21
N ILE A 144 12.14 -11.51 -24.65
CA ILE A 144 12.32 -11.71 -23.21
C ILE A 144 11.94 -10.44 -22.45
N PHE A 145 12.33 -9.25 -22.93
CA PHE A 145 11.90 -7.97 -22.34
C PHE A 145 10.38 -7.84 -22.34
N LEU A 146 9.73 -8.13 -23.47
CA LEU A 146 8.27 -8.08 -23.58
C LEU A 146 7.60 -9.07 -22.61
N ALA A 147 8.09 -10.31 -22.53
CA ALA A 147 7.58 -11.31 -21.60
C ALA A 147 7.75 -10.86 -20.14
N ASN A 148 8.92 -10.30 -19.79
CA ASN A 148 9.17 -9.77 -18.45
C ASN A 148 8.23 -8.62 -18.10
N PHE A 149 8.00 -7.71 -19.05
CA PHE A 149 7.08 -6.59 -18.87
C PHE A 149 5.66 -7.07 -18.61
N ILE A 150 5.17 -8.04 -19.41
CA ILE A 150 3.83 -8.63 -19.24
C ILE A 150 3.71 -9.33 -17.90
N LEU A 151 4.68 -10.18 -17.54
CA LEU A 151 4.69 -10.92 -16.27
C LEU A 151 4.71 -9.96 -15.08
N SER A 152 5.54 -8.93 -15.12
CA SER A 152 5.61 -7.87 -14.11
C SER A 152 4.28 -7.12 -13.97
N ALA A 153 3.62 -6.79 -15.09
CA ALA A 153 2.32 -6.15 -15.07
C ALA A 153 1.27 -7.06 -14.40
N VAL A 154 1.17 -8.33 -14.81
CA VAL A 154 0.25 -9.30 -14.21
C VAL A 154 0.48 -9.46 -12.70
N LEU A 155 1.75 -9.60 -12.29
CA LEU A 155 2.14 -9.69 -10.88
C LEU A 155 1.78 -8.42 -10.11
N THR A 156 1.98 -7.25 -10.70
CA THR A 156 1.58 -5.96 -10.10
C THR A 156 0.07 -5.91 -9.87
N PHE A 157 -0.74 -6.31 -10.85
CA PHE A 157 -2.19 -6.33 -10.70
C PHE A 157 -2.64 -7.35 -9.63
N ALA A 158 -1.97 -8.50 -9.54
CA ALA A 158 -2.22 -9.47 -8.47
C ALA A 158 -1.90 -8.88 -7.08
N LEU A 159 -0.72 -8.24 -6.93
CA LEU A 159 -0.32 -7.56 -5.69
C LEU A 159 -1.28 -6.44 -5.31
N ARG A 160 -1.71 -5.63 -6.28
CA ARG A 160 -2.71 -4.57 -6.07
C ARG A 160 -4.01 -5.15 -5.52
N ARG A 161 -4.52 -6.26 -6.08
CA ARG A 161 -5.74 -6.91 -5.60
C ARG A 161 -5.59 -7.37 -4.15
N ILE A 162 -4.45 -8.00 -3.82
CA ILE A 162 -4.13 -8.43 -2.46
C ILE A 162 -4.11 -7.26 -1.48
N LEU A 163 -3.43 -6.16 -1.81
CA LEU A 163 -3.35 -4.98 -0.93
C LEU A 163 -4.73 -4.36 -0.66
N ARG A 164 -5.60 -4.29 -1.67
CA ARG A 164 -6.96 -3.76 -1.52
C ARG A 164 -7.84 -4.65 -0.67
N GLU A 165 -7.75 -5.97 -0.88
CA GLU A 165 -8.49 -6.96 -0.09
C GLU A 165 -8.06 -6.93 1.38
N TYR A 166 -6.74 -6.81 1.63
CA TYR A 166 -6.19 -6.68 2.97
C TYR A 166 -6.64 -5.38 3.66
N ALA A 167 -6.52 -4.24 2.97
CA ALA A 167 -6.94 -2.94 3.52
C ALA A 167 -8.44 -2.90 3.86
N ALA A 168 -9.28 -3.51 3.02
CA ALA A 168 -10.73 -3.60 3.26
C ALA A 168 -11.11 -4.50 4.44
N ARG A 169 -10.24 -5.45 4.82
CA ARG A 169 -10.44 -6.29 6.02
C ARG A 169 -9.96 -5.59 7.29
N MET A 170 -8.85 -4.87 7.22
CA MET A 170 -8.20 -4.27 8.39
C MET A 170 -8.87 -2.98 8.86
N ASP A 171 -9.41 -2.17 7.94
CA ASP A 171 -10.18 -0.98 8.30
C ASP A 171 -11.68 -1.20 8.01
N LYS A 172 -12.51 -1.04 9.05
CA LYS A 172 -13.97 -1.09 8.94
C LYS A 172 -14.53 0.13 8.20
N SER A 173 -13.73 1.19 8.05
CA SER A 173 -14.13 2.36 7.27
C SER A 173 -14.03 2.06 5.75
N PRO A 174 -15.08 2.32 4.96
CA PRO A 174 -15.03 2.13 3.51
C PRO A 174 -14.09 3.12 2.79
N LEU A 175 -13.42 4.02 3.54
CA LEU A 175 -12.57 5.08 3.01
C LEU A 175 -11.12 4.61 2.82
N ALA A 176 -10.52 3.88 3.76
CA ALA A 176 -9.13 3.43 3.60
C ALA A 176 -8.96 2.47 2.41
N ALA A 177 -9.89 1.54 2.22
CA ALA A 177 -9.89 0.63 1.07
C ALA A 177 -10.03 1.34 -0.29
N LYS A 178 -10.60 2.54 -0.31
CA LYS A 178 -10.75 3.37 -1.52
C LYS A 178 -9.49 4.19 -1.84
N ILE A 179 -8.63 4.44 -0.86
CA ILE A 179 -7.40 5.21 -1.02
C ILE A 179 -6.24 4.30 -1.45
N VAL A 180 -6.18 3.08 -0.89
CA VAL A 180 -5.09 2.13 -1.16
C VAL A 180 -5.18 1.58 -2.59
N ALA A 181 -4.11 1.77 -3.35
CA ALA A 181 -3.91 1.24 -4.70
C ALA A 181 -5.10 1.44 -5.65
N ARG A 182 -5.76 2.61 -5.60
CA ARG A 182 -6.97 2.91 -6.37
C ARG A 182 -6.76 2.83 -7.87
N SER A 183 -5.70 3.46 -8.39
CA SER A 183 -5.48 3.61 -9.83
C SER A 183 -4.90 2.36 -10.47
N GLU A 184 -5.43 2.02 -11.65
CA GLU A 184 -4.96 0.93 -12.51
C GLU A 184 -3.91 1.42 -13.49
N VAL A 185 -4.06 2.66 -13.95
CA VAL A 185 -3.08 3.31 -14.85
C VAL A 185 -1.75 3.48 -14.14
N PHE A 186 -1.75 3.97 -12.89
CA PHE A 186 -0.52 4.10 -12.12
C PHE A 186 0.09 2.73 -11.78
N ALA A 187 -0.74 1.70 -11.57
CA ALA A 187 -0.24 0.34 -11.38
C ALA A 187 0.45 -0.20 -12.64
N PHE A 188 -0.13 0.02 -13.82
CA PHE A 188 0.47 -0.41 -15.08
C PHE A 188 1.79 0.33 -15.39
N LEU A 189 1.81 1.65 -15.22
CA LEU A 189 2.97 2.49 -15.56
C LEU A 189 4.13 2.33 -14.57
N PHE A 190 3.84 2.27 -13.27
CA PHE A 190 4.87 2.26 -12.22
C PHE A 190 5.08 0.89 -11.57
N GLN A 191 4.30 -0.13 -11.96
CA GLN A 191 4.48 -1.53 -11.59
C GLN A 191 4.82 -1.74 -10.10
N PHE A 192 5.93 -2.41 -9.79
CA PHE A 192 6.35 -2.66 -8.41
C PHE A 192 6.57 -1.37 -7.58
N LEU A 193 6.97 -0.25 -8.19
CA LEU A 193 7.17 1.03 -7.49
C LEU A 193 5.85 1.54 -6.90
N TYR A 194 4.78 1.40 -7.65
CA TYR A 194 3.43 1.74 -7.20
C TYR A 194 3.03 0.90 -5.98
N ILE A 195 3.29 -0.40 -6.04
CA ILE A 195 3.00 -1.32 -4.93
C ILE A 195 3.83 -0.95 -3.70
N GLN A 196 5.13 -0.70 -3.86
CA GLN A 196 6.00 -0.30 -2.74
C GLN A 196 5.55 1.01 -2.10
N HIS A 197 5.13 2.00 -2.89
CA HIS A 197 4.58 3.25 -2.37
C HIS A 197 3.34 2.98 -1.50
N HIS A 198 2.42 2.14 -1.96
CA HIS A 198 1.22 1.80 -1.19
C HIS A 198 1.49 0.92 0.03
N ILE A 199 2.50 0.05 0.01
CA ILE A 199 2.95 -0.65 1.23
C ILE A 199 3.41 0.35 2.28
N ASN A 200 4.21 1.35 1.89
CA ASN A 200 4.67 2.38 2.82
C ASN A 200 3.49 3.16 3.41
N LEU A 201 2.49 3.49 2.58
CA LEU A 201 1.26 4.14 3.03
C LEU A 201 0.49 3.29 4.04
N LEU A 202 0.39 1.97 3.82
CA LEU A 202 -0.26 1.05 4.76
C LEU A 202 0.49 0.96 6.10
N ILE A 203 1.82 0.97 6.06
CA ILE A 203 2.66 1.00 7.28
C ILE A 203 2.46 2.32 8.02
N ASP A 204 2.46 3.44 7.30
CA ASP A 204 2.31 4.78 7.89
C ASP A 204 0.90 5.00 8.46
N ALA A 205 -0.12 4.35 7.89
CA ALA A 205 -1.48 4.31 8.41
C ALA A 205 -1.67 3.35 9.60
N GLY A 206 -0.63 2.59 10.00
CA GLY A 206 -0.71 1.61 11.08
C GLY A 206 -1.53 0.35 10.75
N LEU A 207 -1.84 0.11 9.48
CA LEU A 207 -2.60 -1.06 9.02
C LEU A 207 -1.71 -2.31 8.84
N VAL A 208 -0.39 -2.11 8.77
CA VAL A 208 0.62 -3.15 8.59
C VAL A 208 1.75 -2.88 9.59
N GLU A 209 2.21 -3.93 10.29
CA GLU A 209 3.32 -3.78 11.22
C GLU A 209 4.65 -3.58 10.46
N ARG A 210 5.42 -2.59 10.90
CA ARG A 210 6.76 -2.35 10.37
C ARG A 210 7.73 -3.42 10.88
N THR A 211 8.40 -4.13 9.98
CA THR A 211 9.58 -4.92 10.34
C THR A 211 10.81 -4.01 10.43
N ASN A 212 11.60 -4.20 11.49
CA ASN A 212 12.89 -3.52 11.70
C ASN A 212 13.94 -3.96 10.67
#